data_AF-A0A7C6XI01-F1
#
_entry.id   AF-A0A7C6XI01-F1
#
_cell.length_a   1.000
_cell.length_b   1.000
_cell.length_c   1.000
_cell.angle_alpha   90.00
_cell.angle_beta   90.00
_cell.angle_gamma   90.00
#
_symmetry.space_group_name_H-M   'P 1'
#
loop_
_entity.id
_entity.type
_entity.pdbx_description
1 polymer ?
#
loop_
_entity_poly.entity_id
_entity_poly.type
_entity_poly.pdbx_seq_one_letter_code
_entity_poly.pdbx_strand_id
1 'polypeptide(L)'
;MFGVTPCRTSRQAFWYLWVAYFSLYLCRLNLAAALPAMLRAEGFSVAQGGWIGSGFFACYAIGQVVNGFSSDHFGPRRMLALGLLGSAVVNLAFSSSHGLEWLVVLW
;
A
#
# COMPACT_ATOMS: atom_id res chain seq x y z
N MET A 1 -2.72 -7.62 -35.63
CA MET A 1 -1.71 -6.57 -35.87
C MET A 1 -1.93 -5.43 -34.89
N PHE A 2 -1.30 -5.45 -33.72
CA PHE A 2 -1.12 -4.25 -32.89
C PHE A 2 0.33 -4.24 -32.42
N GLY A 3 1.23 -3.91 -33.35
CA GLY A 3 2.62 -3.61 -33.03
C GLY A 3 2.65 -2.25 -32.35
N VAL A 4 2.47 -2.22 -31.04
CA VAL A 4 2.72 -1.02 -30.24
C VAL A 4 4.22 -0.83 -30.22
N THR A 5 4.78 -0.10 -31.19
CA THR A 5 6.17 0.32 -31.14
C THR A 5 6.35 1.13 -29.85
N PRO A 6 7.21 0.68 -28.91
CA PRO A 6 7.41 1.45 -27.69
C PRO A 6 8.09 2.77 -28.07
N CYS A 7 7.33 3.87 -28.06
CA CYS A 7 7.92 5.18 -28.07
C CYS A 7 8.89 5.29 -26.87
N ARG A 8 9.96 6.07 -26.99
CA ARG A 8 10.99 6.22 -25.93
C ARG A 8 10.40 6.51 -24.53
N THR A 9 9.23 7.15 -24.49
CA THR A 9 8.42 7.43 -23.30
C THR A 9 7.80 6.18 -22.66
N SER A 10 7.44 5.15 -23.44
CA SER A 10 6.85 3.89 -22.96
C SER A 10 7.84 3.07 -22.12
N ARG A 11 9.11 2.98 -22.56
CA ARG A 11 10.17 2.31 -21.80
C ARG A 11 10.44 3.01 -20.46
N GLN A 12 10.38 4.34 -20.42
CA GLN A 12 10.54 5.09 -19.17
C GLN A 12 9.33 4.90 -18.25
N ALA A 13 8.11 4.94 -18.80
CA ALA A 13 6.88 4.67 -18.05
C ALA A 13 6.88 3.27 -17.42
N PHE A 14 7.36 2.25 -18.14
CA PHE A 14 7.54 0.90 -17.61
C PHE A 14 8.40 0.92 -16.35
N TRP A 15 9.59 1.52 -16.40
CA TRP A 15 10.48 1.55 -15.24
C TRP A 15 9.90 2.36 -14.07
N TYR A 16 9.20 3.47 -14.33
CA TYR A 16 8.53 4.21 -13.26
C TYR A 16 7.43 3.40 -12.59
N LEU A 17 6.59 2.72 -13.37
CA LEU A 17 5.54 1.85 -12.83
C LEU A 17 6.11 0.63 -12.11
N TRP A 18 7.20 0.07 -12.64
CA TRP A 18 7.87 -1.07 -12.03
C TRP A 18 8.45 -0.71 -10.67
N VAL A 19 9.20 0.41 -10.57
CA VAL A 19 9.75 0.87 -9.29
C VAL A 19 8.63 1.24 -8.32
N ALA A 20 7.61 1.96 -8.78
CA ALA A 20 6.45 2.32 -7.96
C ALA A 20 5.78 1.08 -7.37
N TYR A 21 5.47 0.09 -8.21
CA TYR A 21 4.83 -1.14 -7.79
C TYR A 21 5.73 -1.95 -6.84
N PHE A 22 7.02 -2.07 -7.17
CA PHE A 22 8.01 -2.74 -6.33
C PHE A 22 8.10 -2.12 -4.93
N SER A 23 8.20 -0.79 -4.84
CA SER A 23 8.23 -0.07 -3.56
C SER A 23 6.95 -0.27 -2.74
N LEU A 24 5.78 -0.17 -3.37
CA LEU A 24 4.50 -0.42 -2.71
C LEU A 24 4.41 -1.85 -2.17
N TYR A 25 4.95 -2.83 -2.91
CA TYR A 25 4.95 -4.21 -2.49
C TYR A 25 5.90 -4.46 -1.30
N LEU A 26 7.07 -3.81 -1.27
CA LEU A 26 7.98 -3.90 -0.13
C LEU A 26 7.37 -3.36 1.16
N CYS A 27 6.73 -2.18 1.10
CA CYS A 27 6.00 -1.61 2.23
C CYS A 27 4.91 -2.54 2.76
N ARG A 28 4.25 -3.29 1.87
CA ARG A 28 3.17 -4.22 2.25
C ARG A 28 3.67 -5.58 2.75
N LEU A 29 4.80 -6.08 2.25
CA LEU A 29 5.31 -7.36 2.71
C LEU A 29 5.99 -7.28 4.09
N ASN A 30 6.51 -6.10 4.45
CA ASN A 30 7.21 -5.91 5.70
C ASN A 30 6.34 -6.27 6.93
N LEU A 31 5.13 -5.73 7.04
CA LEU A 31 4.29 -6.04 8.20
C LEU A 31 3.78 -7.48 8.18
N ALA A 32 3.43 -8.03 7.01
CA ALA A 32 2.98 -9.42 6.94
C ALA A 32 4.04 -10.39 7.49
N ALA A 33 5.32 -10.08 7.29
CA ALA A 33 6.44 -10.83 7.86
C ALA A 33 6.67 -10.53 9.36
N ALA A 34 6.50 -9.28 9.80
CA ALA A 34 6.73 -8.86 11.18
C ALA A 34 5.59 -9.19 12.14
N LEU A 35 4.35 -9.29 11.65
CA LEU A 35 3.12 -9.45 12.42
C LEU A 35 3.19 -10.62 13.43
N PRO A 36 3.65 -11.84 13.06
CA PRO A 36 3.74 -12.95 14.01
C PRO A 36 4.76 -12.73 15.13
N ALA A 37 5.80 -11.93 14.90
CA ALA A 37 6.78 -11.56 15.92
C ALA A 37 6.22 -10.46 16.83
N MET A 38 5.51 -9.47 16.27
CA MET A 38 4.85 -8.40 17.03
C MET A 38 3.77 -8.94 17.97
N LEU A 39 2.91 -9.84 17.47
CA LEU A 39 1.87 -10.48 18.30
C LEU A 39 2.48 -11.23 19.50
N ARG A 40 3.62 -11.91 19.29
CA ARG A 40 4.33 -12.61 20.38
C ARG A 40 4.99 -11.66 21.38
N ALA A 41 5.57 -10.56 20.91
CA ALA A 41 6.25 -9.58 21.76
C ALA A 41 5.28 -8.82 22.67
N GLU A 42 4.09 -8.50 22.16
CA GLU A 42 3.04 -7.77 22.89
C GLU A 42 2.07 -8.71 23.64
N GLY A 43 2.18 -10.04 23.45
CA GLY A 43 1.29 -11.02 24.06
C GLY A 43 -0.13 -11.05 23.45
N PHE A 44 -0.31 -10.53 22.24
CA PHE A 44 -1.59 -10.52 21.54
C PHE A 44 -1.96 -11.89 20.96
N SER A 45 -3.26 -12.19 20.97
CA SER A 45 -3.79 -13.40 20.36
C SER A 45 -3.78 -13.35 18.83
N VAL A 46 -3.75 -14.52 18.18
CA VAL A 46 -3.86 -14.64 16.72
C VAL A 46 -5.18 -14.04 16.21
N ALA A 47 -6.26 -14.18 16.97
CA ALA A 47 -7.55 -13.58 16.64
C ALA A 47 -7.47 -12.04 16.59
N GLN A 48 -6.70 -11.43 17.48
CA GLN A 48 -6.46 -9.99 17.46
C GLN A 48 -5.64 -9.53 16.24
N GLY A 49 -4.66 -10.35 15.82
CA GLY A 49 -3.94 -10.12 14.56
C GLY A 49 -4.83 -10.20 13.32
N GLY A 50 -5.92 -10.98 13.38
CA GLY A 50 -6.92 -11.08 12.31
C GLY A 50 -7.60 -9.74 12.02
N TRP A 51 -7.85 -8.91 13.04
CA TRP A 51 -8.46 -7.59 12.86
C TRP A 51 -7.61 -6.65 12.00
N ILE A 52 -6.28 -6.76 12.07
CA ILE A 52 -5.35 -5.99 11.23
C ILE A 52 -5.55 -6.36 9.75
N GLY A 53 -5.66 -7.66 9.45
CA GLY A 53 -5.95 -8.13 8.09
C GLY A 53 -7.33 -7.70 7.59
N SER A 54 -8.36 -7.77 8.44
CA SER A 54 -9.72 -7.34 8.09
C SER A 54 -9.80 -5.83 7.82
N GLY A 55 -9.15 -5.01 8.66
CA GLY A 55 -9.03 -3.56 8.47
C GLY A 55 -8.39 -3.22 7.13
N PHE A 56 -7.28 -3.89 6.80
CA PHE A 56 -6.62 -3.76 5.50
C PHE A 56 -7.57 -4.05 4.33
N PHE A 57 -8.32 -5.16 4.37
CA PHE A 57 -9.24 -5.49 3.28
C PHE A 57 -10.39 -4.49 3.15
N ALA A 58 -10.93 -4.00 4.27
CA ALA A 58 -11.99 -3.00 4.27
C ALA A 58 -11.51 -1.67 3.67
N CYS A 59 -10.39 -1.14 4.16
CA CYS A 59 -9.76 0.07 3.62
C CYS A 59 -9.39 -0.10 2.14
N TYR A 60 -8.89 -1.26 1.75
CA TYR A 60 -8.54 -1.55 0.35
C TYR A 60 -9.77 -1.54 -0.56
N ALA A 61 -10.89 -2.14 -0.13
CA ALA A 61 -12.13 -2.13 -0.89
C ALA A 61 -12.67 -0.70 -1.10
N ILE A 62 -12.70 0.11 -0.04
CA ILE A 62 -13.11 1.52 -0.13
C ILE A 62 -12.15 2.29 -1.02
N GLY A 63 -10.85 2.08 -0.81
CA GLY A 63 -9.77 2.75 -1.56
C GLY A 63 -9.84 2.46 -3.05
N GLN A 64 -10.19 1.25 -3.49
CA GLN A 64 -10.34 0.95 -4.91
C GLN A 64 -11.45 1.79 -5.55
N VAL A 65 -12.59 1.91 -4.89
CA VAL A 65 -13.73 2.68 -5.41
C VAL A 65 -13.36 4.17 -5.46
N VAL A 66 -12.86 4.72 -4.34
CA VAL A 66 -12.53 6.14 -4.23
C VAL A 66 -11.40 6.54 -5.20
N ASN A 67 -10.32 5.76 -5.26
CA ASN A 67 -9.21 6.05 -6.16
C ASN A 67 -9.58 5.80 -7.63
N GLY A 68 -10.47 4.84 -7.92
CA GLY A 68 -10.99 4.62 -9.27
C GLY A 68 -11.65 5.88 -9.82
N PHE A 69 -12.68 6.38 -9.13
CA PHE A 69 -13.37 7.62 -9.52
C PHE A 69 -12.45 8.84 -9.54
N SER A 70 -11.57 8.95 -8.54
CA SER A 70 -10.67 10.10 -8.46
C SER A 70 -9.62 10.07 -9.59
N SER A 71 -9.26 8.89 -10.13
CA SER A 71 -8.25 8.76 -11.19
C SER A 71 -8.74 9.29 -12.53
N ASP A 72 -10.05 9.18 -12.77
CA ASP A 72 -10.71 9.73 -13.96
C ASP A 72 -10.69 11.27 -13.94
N HIS A 73 -10.67 11.90 -12.76
CA HIS A 73 -10.69 13.35 -12.63
C HIS A 73 -9.29 13.98 -12.54
N PHE A 74 -8.40 13.44 -11.71
CA PHE A 74 -7.08 14.05 -11.44
C PHE A 74 -5.95 13.54 -12.35
N GLY A 75 -6.22 12.48 -13.11
CA GLY A 75 -5.28 11.84 -14.01
C GLY A 75 -4.31 10.86 -13.31
N PRO A 76 -3.90 9.79 -14.00
CA PRO A 76 -3.25 8.64 -13.38
C PRO A 76 -1.85 8.94 -12.80
N ARG A 77 -1.10 9.89 -13.38
CA ARG A 77 0.26 10.22 -12.92
C ARG A 77 0.26 10.88 -11.54
N ARG A 78 -0.68 11.80 -11.30
CA ARG A 78 -0.81 12.48 -10.00
C ARG A 78 -1.29 11.50 -8.94
N MET A 79 -2.23 10.62 -9.30
CA MET A 79 -2.71 9.58 -8.39
C MET A 79 -1.58 8.64 -7.95
N LEU A 80 -0.74 8.19 -8.88
CA LEU A 80 0.40 7.33 -8.57
C LEU A 80 1.37 8.00 -7.58
N ALA A 81 1.68 9.28 -7.81
CA ALA A 81 2.57 10.04 -6.92
C ALA A 81 1.97 10.26 -5.53
N LEU A 82 0.68 10.61 -5.46
CA LEU A 82 -0.04 10.76 -4.18
C LEU A 82 -0.13 9.45 -3.41
N GLY A 83 -0.40 8.34 -4.10
CA GLY A 83 -0.41 7.00 -3.49
C GLY A 83 0.95 6.63 -2.91
N LEU A 84 2.04 6.82 -3.66
CA LEU A 84 3.40 6.56 -3.18
C LEU A 84 3.78 7.42 -1.98
N LEU A 85 3.52 8.74 -2.04
CA LEU A 85 3.80 9.65 -0.93
C LEU A 85 2.95 9.32 0.30
N GLY A 86 1.66 9.05 0.12
CA GLY A 86 0.75 8.64 1.18
C GLY A 86 1.22 7.35 1.84
N SER A 87 1.57 6.32 1.06
CA SER A 87 2.10 5.06 1.58
C SER A 87 3.40 5.26 2.36
N ALA A 88 4.31 6.13 1.89
CA ALA A 88 5.54 6.44 2.62
C ALA A 88 5.27 7.11 3.97
N VAL A 89 4.37 8.11 4.00
CA VAL A 89 3.99 8.82 5.24
C VAL A 89 3.34 7.86 6.23
N VAL A 90 2.42 7.01 5.77
CA VAL A 90 1.73 6.04 6.63
C VAL A 90 2.72 5.00 7.18
N ASN A 91 3.65 4.49 6.37
CA ASN A 91 4.69 3.56 6.85
C ASN A 91 5.61 4.21 7.91
N LEU A 92 5.98 5.49 7.73
CA LEU A 92 6.78 6.21 8.72
C LEU A 92 6.02 6.45 10.03
N ALA A 93 4.73 6.79 9.93
CA ALA A 93 3.85 6.93 11.10
C ALA A 93 3.69 5.59 11.84
N PHE A 94 3.50 4.51 11.09
CA PHE A 94 3.40 3.15 11.60
C PHE A 94 4.64 2.74 12.41
N SER A 95 5.84 3.07 11.92
CA SER A 95 7.11 2.79 12.61
C SER A 95 7.24 3.47 13.97
N SER A 96 6.50 4.54 14.22
CA SER A 96 6.56 5.30 15.48
C SER A 96 5.38 5.00 16.42
N SER A 97 4.41 4.20 15.98
CA SER A 97 3.17 3.92 16.71
C SER A 97 3.27 2.62 17.51
N HIS A 98 2.86 2.65 18.77
CA HIS A 98 2.77 1.47 19.64
C HIS A 98 1.30 1.22 20.03
N GLY A 99 0.85 -0.03 19.99
CA GLY A 99 -0.50 -0.46 20.35
C GLY A 99 -1.35 -0.97 19.19
N LEU A 100 -2.26 -1.91 19.50
CA LEU A 100 -3.02 -2.68 18.50
C LEU A 100 -3.96 -1.83 17.64
N GLU A 101 -4.56 -0.78 18.20
CA GLU A 101 -5.48 0.09 17.47
C GLU A 101 -4.78 0.85 16.34
N TRP A 102 -3.60 1.40 16.60
CA TRP A 102 -2.78 2.05 15.59
C TRP A 102 -2.30 1.08 14.52
N LEU A 103 -1.99 -0.17 14.89
CA LEU A 103 -1.64 -1.22 13.95
C LEU A 103 -2.79 -1.58 13.01
N VAL A 104 -4.06 -1.49 13.46
CA VAL A 104 -5.23 -1.73 12.61
C VAL A 104 -5.56 -0.54 11.71
N VAL A 105 -5.40 0.69 12.22
CA VAL A 105 -5.78 1.92 11.51
C VAL A 105 -4.74 2.33 10.46
N LEU A 106 -3.46 2.19 10.77
CA LEU A 106 -2.36 2.63 9.90
C LEU A 106 -1.91 1.55 8.91
N TRP A 107 -2.48 0.35 8.96
CA TRP A 107 -2.13 -0.76 8.06
C TRP A 107 -3.07 -0.86 6.85
#